data_AF-A0A954Z339-F1
#
_entry.id   AF-A0A954Z339-F1
#
_cell.length_a   1.000
_cell.length_b   1.000
_cell.length_c   1.000
_cell.angle_alpha   90.00
_cell.angle_beta   90.00
_cell.angle_gamma   90.00
#
_symmetry.space_group_name_H-M   'P 1'
#
loop_
_entity.id
_entity.type
_entity.pdbx_description
1 polymer ?
#
loop_
_entity_poly.entity_id
_entity_poly.type
_entity_poly.pdbx_seq_one_letter_code
_entity_poly.pdbx_strand_id
1 'polypeptide(L)'
;MASRRTLKAAQAVREVVSMAILADLKDPRNEGVTVTYVEVSADMRLAKVHVSVMGDESHQKLCLHGLQSAAGYLQQKVAKRIDTRYTPRIQFLLDMGVKKSIAIARLLGDVLPDDVSPNEALAADASAEDPSAEIDSSSDLAGDVAPPDDSPATDSHAIDSQETNAQDRESSSGR
;
A
#
# COMPACT_ATOMS: atom_id res chain seq x y z
N MET A 1 -5.95 15.83 -18.28
CA MET A 1 -6.20 14.43 -17.84
C MET A 1 -5.04 13.99 -16.96
N ALA A 2 -5.28 13.17 -15.94
CA ALA A 2 -4.20 12.61 -15.12
C ALA A 2 -3.47 11.48 -15.87
N SER A 3 -2.15 11.40 -15.73
CA SER A 3 -1.37 10.32 -16.34
C SER A 3 -1.50 9.03 -15.53
N ARG A 4 -1.44 7.86 -16.19
CA ARG A 4 -1.39 6.55 -15.50
C ARG A 4 -0.27 6.50 -14.44
N ARG A 5 0.83 7.22 -14.66
CA ARG A 5 1.93 7.35 -13.68
C ARG A 5 1.54 8.18 -12.47
N THR A 6 0.88 9.33 -12.65
CA THR A 6 0.47 10.20 -11.53
C THR A 6 -0.62 9.55 -10.69
N LEU A 7 -1.54 8.78 -11.31
CA LEU A 7 -2.53 7.99 -10.57
C LEU A 7 -1.90 6.89 -9.71
N LYS A 8 -0.94 6.12 -10.25
CA LYS A 8 -0.18 5.13 -9.45
C LYS A 8 0.60 5.79 -8.30
N ALA A 9 1.24 6.93 -8.56
CA ALA A 9 1.94 7.69 -7.52
C ALA A 9 0.97 8.18 -6.43
N ALA A 10 -0.17 8.75 -6.80
CA ALA A 10 -1.20 9.20 -5.86
C ALA A 10 -1.74 8.06 -4.98
N GLN A 11 -2.00 6.89 -5.55
CA GLN A 11 -2.43 5.70 -4.80
C GLN A 11 -1.36 5.25 -3.80
N ALA A 12 -0.09 5.15 -4.22
CA ALA A 12 1.01 4.76 -3.33
C ALA A 12 1.28 5.81 -2.23
N VAL A 13 1.18 7.11 -2.53
CA VAL A 13 1.24 8.18 -1.52
C VAL A 13 0.09 8.03 -0.52
N ARG A 14 -1.14 7.81 -0.99
CA ARG A 14 -2.32 7.62 -0.13
C ARG A 14 -2.13 6.45 0.82
N GLU A 15 -1.69 5.29 0.32
CA GLU A 15 -1.43 4.09 1.13
C GLU A 15 -0.37 4.38 2.22
N VAL A 16 0.81 4.87 1.82
CA VAL A 16 1.92 5.13 2.76
C VAL A 16 1.55 6.18 3.81
N VAL A 17 0.91 7.28 3.41
CA VAL A 17 0.51 8.35 4.35
C VAL A 17 -0.58 7.85 5.29
N SER A 18 -1.56 7.08 4.82
CA SER A 18 -2.60 6.50 5.68
C SER A 18 -2.01 5.55 6.72
N MET A 19 -1.13 4.62 6.29
CA MET A 19 -0.48 3.69 7.22
C MET A 19 0.45 4.41 8.21
N ALA A 20 1.18 5.44 7.77
CA ALA A 20 2.09 6.18 8.64
C ALA A 20 1.36 7.07 9.67
N ILE A 21 0.22 7.66 9.31
CA ILE A 21 -0.63 8.37 10.27
C ILE A 21 -1.14 7.41 11.36
N LEU A 22 -1.61 6.22 10.97
CA LEU A 22 -2.13 5.20 11.91
C LEU A 22 -1.05 4.57 12.79
N ALA A 23 0.17 4.34 12.26
CA ALA A 23 1.22 3.61 12.96
C ALA A 23 2.15 4.50 13.80
N ASP A 24 2.59 5.64 13.24
CA ASP A 24 3.66 6.47 13.80
C ASP A 24 3.13 7.73 14.49
N LEU A 25 2.01 8.29 14.01
CA LEU A 25 1.54 9.61 14.44
C LEU A 25 0.63 9.53 15.68
N LYS A 26 1.21 9.06 16.78
CA LYS A 26 0.53 8.93 18.10
C LYS A 26 0.54 10.24 18.91
N ASP A 27 0.06 11.33 18.30
CA ASP A 27 -0.20 12.60 18.98
C ASP A 27 -1.74 12.75 19.11
N PRO A 28 -2.28 13.01 20.32
CA PRO A 28 -3.72 13.13 20.55
C PRO A 28 -4.39 14.21 19.70
N ARG A 29 -3.63 15.18 19.17
CA ARG A 29 -4.11 16.24 18.26
C ARG A 29 -4.42 15.76 16.85
N ASN A 30 -4.19 14.50 16.52
CA ASN A 30 -4.49 13.92 15.20
C ASN A 30 -5.12 12.52 15.32
N GLU A 31 -5.78 12.25 16.44
CA GLU A 31 -6.74 11.16 16.57
C GLU A 31 -7.95 11.41 15.66
N GLY A 32 -8.45 10.35 15.00
CA GLY A 32 -9.60 10.45 14.09
C GLY A 32 -9.33 11.11 12.73
N VAL A 33 -8.05 11.30 12.33
CA VAL A 33 -7.68 11.73 10.98
C VAL A 33 -7.75 10.56 9.99
N THR A 34 -8.47 10.74 8.89
CA THR A 34 -8.55 9.77 7.77
C THR A 34 -8.18 10.44 6.45
N VAL A 35 -7.39 9.78 5.60
CA VAL A 35 -7.07 10.28 4.25
C VAL A 35 -8.15 9.83 3.27
N THR A 36 -8.94 10.77 2.75
CA THR A 36 -9.95 10.46 1.71
C THR A 36 -9.28 10.24 0.36
N TYR A 37 -8.49 11.22 -0.09
CA TYR A 37 -8.02 11.31 -1.48
C TYR A 37 -6.67 12.01 -1.58
N VAL A 38 -5.93 11.76 -2.66
CA VAL A 38 -4.63 12.39 -2.92
C VAL A 38 -4.55 12.82 -4.39
N GLU A 39 -4.24 14.10 -4.61
CA GLU A 39 -3.89 14.62 -5.94
C GLU A 39 -2.38 14.79 -6.04
N VAL A 40 -1.77 14.23 -7.09
CA VAL A 40 -0.37 14.49 -7.44
C VAL A 40 -0.32 15.37 -8.68
N SER A 41 0.48 16.44 -8.63
CA SER A 41 0.66 17.36 -9.77
C SER A 41 1.29 16.66 -10.96
N ALA A 42 1.07 17.18 -12.17
CA ALA A 42 1.58 16.58 -13.41
C ALA A 42 3.11 16.49 -13.47
N ASP A 43 3.81 17.40 -12.77
CA ASP A 43 5.28 17.40 -12.62
C ASP A 43 5.80 16.52 -11.46
N MET A 44 4.90 15.85 -10.72
CA MET A 44 5.18 15.04 -9.53
C MET A 44 5.94 15.77 -8.40
N ARG A 45 5.90 17.11 -8.37
CA ARG A 45 6.57 17.91 -7.32
C ARG A 45 5.68 18.21 -6.11
N LEU A 46 4.36 18.10 -6.27
CA LEU A 46 3.37 18.40 -5.24
C LEU A 46 2.40 17.23 -5.08
N ALA A 47 2.10 16.87 -3.83
CA ALA A 47 1.03 15.95 -3.47
C ALA A 47 0.08 16.64 -2.48
N LYS A 48 -1.15 16.92 -2.90
CA LYS A 48 -2.22 17.40 -2.01
C LYS A 48 -2.92 16.19 -1.42
N VAL A 49 -2.94 16.10 -0.10
CA VAL A 49 -3.57 15.02 0.66
C VAL A 49 -4.82 15.57 1.32
N HIS A 50 -5.98 15.11 0.85
CA HIS A 50 -7.28 15.47 1.39
C HIS A 50 -7.57 14.60 2.62
N VAL A 51 -7.69 15.25 3.78
CA VAL A 51 -7.94 14.60 5.07
C VAL A 51 -9.30 14.98 5.62
N SER A 52 -10.07 13.97 6.00
CA SER A 52 -11.25 14.11 6.85
C SER A 52 -10.82 14.00 8.31
N VAL A 53 -11.38 14.85 9.16
CA VAL A 53 -11.05 14.93 10.59
C VAL A 53 -12.34 15.06 11.38
N MET A 54 -12.58 14.10 12.28
CA MET A 54 -13.75 14.09 13.15
C MET A 54 -13.66 15.20 14.22
N GLY A 55 -14.76 15.90 14.45
CA GLY A 55 -14.86 16.97 15.46
C GLY A 55 -14.92 18.40 14.90
N ASP A 56 -14.81 19.37 15.80
CA ASP A 56 -15.06 20.79 15.54
C ASP A 56 -14.00 21.49 14.68
N GLU A 57 -14.35 22.65 14.12
CA GLU A 57 -13.43 23.43 13.27
C GLU A 57 -12.13 23.83 14.00
N SER A 58 -12.20 24.11 15.31
CA SER A 58 -11.04 24.38 16.15
C SER A 58 -10.10 23.17 16.25
N HIS A 59 -10.66 21.96 16.39
CA HIS A 59 -9.87 20.73 16.38
C HIS A 59 -9.26 20.52 14.99
N GLN A 60 -10.06 20.64 13.93
CA GLN A 60 -9.62 20.48 12.53
C GLN A 60 -8.41 21.38 12.17
N LYS A 61 -8.36 22.61 12.69
CA LYS A 61 -7.20 23.53 12.54
C LYS A 61 -5.95 23.06 13.30
N LEU A 62 -6.11 22.56 14.53
CA LEU A 62 -5.01 22.01 15.33
C LEU A 62 -4.45 20.72 14.69
N CYS A 63 -5.32 19.82 14.21
CA CYS A 63 -4.92 18.61 13.47
C CYS A 63 -4.12 18.97 12.22
N LEU A 64 -4.59 19.96 11.43
CA LEU A 64 -3.87 20.44 10.25
C LEU A 64 -2.46 20.93 10.59
N HIS A 65 -2.31 21.69 11.68
CA HIS A 65 -1.00 22.16 12.12
C HIS A 65 -0.07 21.00 12.54
N GLY A 66 -0.59 20.01 13.28
CA GLY A 66 0.15 18.80 13.65
C GLY A 66 0.63 17.99 12.43
N LEU A 67 -0.29 17.74 11.48
CA LEU A 67 0.02 17.08 10.20
C LEU A 67 1.05 17.86 9.38
N GLN A 68 0.96 19.19 9.36
CA GLN A 68 1.91 20.05 8.65
C GLN A 68 3.31 20.00 9.29
N SER A 69 3.42 19.88 10.62
CA SER A 69 4.70 19.61 11.31
C SER A 69 5.24 18.21 10.99
N ALA A 70 4.36 17.21 10.86
CA ALA A 70 4.71 15.84 10.48
C ALA A 70 5.02 15.64 8.98
N ALA A 71 4.76 16.65 8.14
CA ALA A 71 4.84 16.54 6.68
C ALA A 71 6.20 16.07 6.17
N GLY A 72 7.31 16.52 6.80
CA GLY A 72 8.66 16.09 6.43
C GLY A 72 8.95 14.61 6.73
N TYR A 73 8.43 14.10 7.86
CA TYR A 73 8.55 12.69 8.23
C TYR A 73 7.75 11.79 7.25
N LEU A 74 6.51 12.20 6.96
CA LEU A 74 5.66 11.51 5.99
C LEU A 74 6.25 11.54 4.59
N GLN A 75 6.85 12.67 4.17
CA GLN A 75 7.59 12.78 2.90
C GLN A 75 8.78 11.81 2.85
N GLN A 76 9.53 11.64 3.95
CA GLN A 76 10.64 10.68 4.02
C GLN A 76 10.15 9.22 3.92
N LYS A 77 9.01 8.86 4.53
CA LYS A 77 8.41 7.52 4.34
C LYS A 77 7.93 7.29 2.91
N VAL A 78 7.31 8.29 2.29
CA VAL A 78 6.92 8.22 0.85
C VAL A 78 8.15 8.03 -0.04
N ALA A 79 9.24 8.75 0.19
CA ALA A 79 10.50 8.60 -0.56
C ALA A 79 11.08 7.18 -0.49
N LYS A 80 10.93 6.50 0.65
CA LYS A 80 11.40 5.10 0.83
C LYS A 80 10.53 4.07 0.11
N ARG A 81 9.27 4.39 -0.22
CA ARG A 81 8.33 3.46 -0.87
C ARG A 81 8.21 3.68 -2.38
N ILE A 82 8.38 4.92 -2.84
CA ILE A 82 8.16 5.30 -4.25
C ILE A 82 9.47 5.77 -4.87
N ASP A 83 10.07 4.94 -5.72
CA ASP A 83 11.21 5.36 -6.52
C ASP A 83 10.82 6.46 -7.52
N THR A 84 11.26 7.68 -7.22
CA THR A 84 10.96 8.89 -7.97
C THR A 84 12.15 9.85 -7.94
N ARG A 85 12.46 10.45 -9.09
CA ARG A 85 13.56 11.44 -9.23
C ARG A 85 13.41 12.65 -8.29
N TYR A 86 12.17 13.01 -7.98
CA TYR A 86 11.82 14.04 -7.02
C TYR A 86 10.69 13.50 -6.14
N THR A 87 10.89 13.47 -4.82
CA THR A 87 9.82 13.16 -3.87
C THR A 87 8.84 14.33 -3.82
N PRO A 88 7.54 14.13 -4.08
CA PRO A 88 6.57 15.22 -4.02
C PRO A 88 6.52 15.83 -2.61
N ARG A 89 6.37 17.16 -2.53
CA ARG A 89 6.07 17.85 -1.27
C ARG A 89 4.61 17.62 -0.90
N ILE A 90 4.40 17.11 0.31
CA ILE A 90 3.06 16.83 0.85
C ILE A 90 2.45 18.13 1.39
N GLN A 91 1.22 18.42 0.98
CA GLN A 91 0.37 19.48 1.54
C GLN A 91 -0.94 18.88 2.01
N PHE A 92 -1.37 19.20 3.22
CA PHE A 92 -2.64 18.72 3.77
C PHE A 92 -3.76 19.73 3.51
N LEU A 93 -4.92 19.22 3.10
CA LEU A 93 -6.14 20.00 2.88
C LEU A 93 -7.30 19.30 3.58
N LEU A 94 -8.15 20.06 4.28
CA LEU A 94 -9.37 19.50 4.87
C LEU A 94 -10.38 19.13 3.78
N ASP A 95 -10.93 17.93 3.87
CA ASP A 95 -11.94 17.44 2.96
C ASP A 95 -13.35 17.91 3.39
N MET A 96 -13.85 18.92 2.70
CA MET A 96 -15.23 19.41 2.86
C MET A 96 -16.24 18.63 2.00
N GLY A 97 -15.78 17.72 1.12
CA GLY A 97 -16.62 16.95 0.21
C GLY A 97 -17.56 15.98 0.92
N VAL A 98 -17.12 15.35 2.01
CA VAL A 98 -17.95 14.46 2.84
C VAL A 98 -19.11 15.24 3.46
N LYS A 99 -18.85 16.40 4.09
CA LYS A 99 -19.91 17.26 4.66
C LYS A 99 -20.90 17.72 3.58
N LYS A 100 -20.41 18.07 2.38
CA LYS A 100 -21.23 18.54 1.26
C LYS A 100 -22.10 17.43 0.65
N SER A 101 -21.56 16.21 0.47
CA SER A 101 -22.32 15.07 -0.08
C SER A 101 -23.45 14.63 0.85
N ILE A 102 -23.22 14.59 2.17
CA ILE A 102 -24.27 14.33 3.16
C ILE A 102 -25.38 15.40 3.10
N ALA A 103 -25.01 16.67 2.96
CA ALA A 103 -26.00 17.76 2.83
C ALA A 103 -26.82 17.64 1.54
N ILE A 104 -26.20 17.28 0.41
CA ILE A 104 -26.90 17.04 -0.87
C ILE A 104 -27.82 15.82 -0.76
N ALA A 105 -27.38 14.72 -0.13
CA ALA A 105 -28.20 13.52 0.04
C ALA A 105 -29.45 13.79 0.90
N ARG A 106 -29.34 14.61 1.94
CA ARG A 106 -30.50 15.06 2.74
C ARG A 106 -31.47 15.89 1.90
N LEU A 107 -30.97 16.93 1.22
CA LEU A 107 -31.77 17.77 0.34
C LEU A 107 -32.46 16.99 -0.79
N LEU A 108 -31.84 15.91 -1.29
CA LEU A 108 -32.45 15.04 -2.29
C LEU A 108 -33.55 14.17 -1.68
N GLY A 109 -33.36 13.62 -0.48
CA GLY A 109 -34.41 12.89 0.25
C GLY A 109 -35.59 13.77 0.66
N ASP A 110 -35.36 15.05 0.97
CA ASP A 110 -36.42 16.01 1.29
C ASP A 110 -37.27 16.42 0.07
N VAL A 111 -36.78 16.16 -1.16
CA VAL A 111 -37.39 16.62 -2.43
C VAL A 111 -37.94 15.45 -3.28
N LEU A 112 -37.40 14.24 -3.13
CA LEU A 112 -37.82 13.06 -3.87
C LEU A 112 -38.90 12.29 -3.06
N PRO A 113 -40.08 12.00 -3.63
CA PRO A 113 -41.08 11.17 -2.94
C PRO A 113 -40.57 9.73 -2.76
N ASP A 114 -41.07 9.04 -1.73
CA ASP A 114 -40.66 7.69 -1.30
C ASP A 114 -40.86 6.56 -2.34
N ASP A 115 -41.47 6.86 -3.49
CA ASP A 115 -41.87 5.88 -4.51
C ASP A 115 -40.70 5.21 -5.26
N VAL A 116 -39.45 5.65 -5.04
CA VAL A 116 -38.26 5.09 -5.72
C VAL A 116 -37.61 3.99 -4.86
N SER A 117 -38.28 2.84 -4.78
CA SER A 117 -37.75 1.63 -4.13
C SER A 117 -36.38 1.22 -4.72
N PRO A 118 -35.26 1.22 -3.97
CA PRO A 118 -33.91 1.01 -4.53
C PRO A 118 -33.58 -0.39 -5.07
N ASN A 119 -34.57 -1.29 -5.22
CA ASN A 119 -34.34 -2.74 -5.30
C ASN A 119 -34.30 -3.33 -6.73
N GLU A 120 -34.56 -2.54 -7.78
CA GLU A 120 -34.62 -3.06 -9.16
C GLU A 120 -33.33 -2.82 -9.98
N ALA A 121 -32.38 -2.02 -9.48
CA ALA A 121 -31.17 -1.66 -10.24
C ALA A 121 -29.95 -2.58 -10.05
N LEU A 122 -29.96 -3.48 -9.04
CA LEU A 122 -28.83 -4.40 -8.76
C LEU A 122 -29.04 -5.84 -9.24
N ALA A 123 -30.20 -6.18 -9.82
CA ALA A 123 -30.54 -7.56 -10.19
C ALA A 123 -30.12 -7.98 -11.61
N ALA A 124 -29.52 -7.08 -12.41
CA ALA A 124 -29.38 -7.27 -13.86
C ALA A 124 -28.00 -7.75 -14.36
N ASP A 125 -26.99 -7.89 -13.51
CA ASP A 125 -25.60 -8.24 -13.91
C ASP A 125 -25.05 -9.49 -13.19
N ALA A 126 -25.95 -10.41 -12.79
CA ALA A 126 -25.61 -11.60 -12.00
C ALA A 126 -26.31 -12.87 -12.51
N SER A 127 -26.36 -13.10 -13.84
CA SER A 127 -26.82 -14.37 -14.44
C SER A 127 -26.33 -14.55 -15.90
N ALA A 128 -25.14 -15.13 -16.03
CA ALA A 128 -24.67 -15.89 -17.20
C ALA A 128 -23.47 -16.74 -16.71
N GLU A 129 -23.73 -17.89 -16.10
CA GLU A 129 -23.76 -19.20 -16.78
C GLU A 129 -22.33 -19.69 -17.10
N ASP A 130 -21.88 -20.64 -16.27
CA ASP A 130 -20.67 -21.44 -16.47
C ASP A 130 -21.08 -22.78 -17.12
N PRO A 131 -20.70 -23.04 -18.38
CA PRO A 131 -20.71 -24.38 -18.92
C PRO A 131 -19.29 -24.89 -19.18
N SER A 132 -18.99 -26.02 -18.54
CA SER A 132 -17.75 -26.77 -18.72
C SER A 132 -17.66 -27.42 -20.12
N ALA A 133 -16.43 -27.73 -20.52
CA ALA A 133 -16.03 -28.54 -21.68
C ALA A 133 -16.25 -27.93 -23.08
N GLU A 134 -15.15 -27.71 -23.81
CA GLU A 134 -14.68 -28.69 -24.80
C GLU A 134 -13.13 -28.68 -24.82
N ILE A 135 -12.52 -29.86 -24.80
CA ILE A 135 -11.07 -30.06 -24.92
C ILE A 135 -10.85 -30.79 -26.25
N ASP A 136 -10.77 -30.04 -27.35
CA ASP A 136 -10.40 -30.66 -28.63
C ASP A 136 -8.92 -31.04 -28.62
N SER A 137 -8.65 -32.30 -28.92
CA SER A 137 -7.36 -32.96 -28.75
C SER A 137 -6.80 -33.35 -30.11
N SER A 138 -6.36 -32.36 -30.90
CA SER A 138 -5.53 -32.60 -32.07
C SER A 138 -4.07 -32.85 -31.65
N SER A 139 -3.79 -34.07 -31.18
CA SER A 139 -2.44 -34.55 -30.93
C SER A 139 -1.70 -34.83 -32.23
N ASP A 140 -0.56 -34.17 -32.47
CA ASP A 140 0.51 -34.68 -33.35
C ASP A 140 1.77 -33.79 -33.28
N LEU A 141 2.71 -34.14 -32.39
CA LEU A 141 4.13 -34.24 -32.78
C LEU A 141 4.91 -35.05 -31.74
N ALA A 142 5.46 -36.18 -32.17
CA ALA A 142 6.37 -36.98 -31.36
C ALA A 142 7.72 -36.28 -31.20
N GLY A 143 8.35 -36.47 -30.03
CA GLY A 143 9.62 -35.83 -29.66
C GLY A 143 10.31 -36.54 -28.51
N ASP A 144 10.32 -37.88 -28.54
CA ASP A 144 11.08 -38.71 -27.61
C ASP A 144 12.58 -38.54 -27.85
N VAL A 145 13.27 -37.90 -26.89
CA VAL A 145 14.74 -37.97 -26.75
C VAL A 145 15.05 -38.09 -25.27
N ALA A 146 15.34 -39.32 -24.84
CA ALA A 146 15.80 -39.62 -23.49
C ALA A 146 17.15 -38.96 -23.17
N PRO A 147 17.43 -38.60 -21.90
CA PRO A 147 18.76 -38.22 -21.48
C PRO A 147 19.68 -39.46 -21.47
N PRO A 148 20.91 -39.39 -22.02
CA PRO A 148 21.88 -40.46 -21.86
C PRO A 148 22.56 -40.38 -20.47
N ASP A 149 22.29 -41.37 -19.62
CA ASP A 149 23.28 -41.85 -18.65
C ASP A 149 24.48 -42.45 -19.41
N ASP A 150 25.71 -42.06 -19.09
CA ASP A 150 26.61 -42.88 -18.25
C ASP A 150 27.98 -42.20 -18.02
N SER A 151 28.54 -42.54 -16.87
CA SER A 151 29.81 -42.34 -16.16
C SER A 151 31.12 -42.55 -17.01
N PRO A 152 32.38 -42.63 -16.46
CA PRO A 152 32.83 -42.62 -15.04
C PRO A 152 34.18 -41.91 -14.70
N ALA A 153 34.57 -41.98 -13.40
CA ALA A 153 35.94 -41.95 -12.84
C ALA A 153 36.75 -40.61 -12.97
N THR A 154 37.75 -40.20 -12.16
CA THR A 154 38.53 -40.68 -10.98
C THR A 154 39.27 -39.44 -10.39
N ASP A 155 39.95 -39.36 -9.23
CA ASP A 155 40.25 -40.22 -8.06
C ASP A 155 40.70 -39.32 -6.87
N SER A 156 40.71 -39.83 -5.61
CA SER A 156 41.49 -39.32 -4.44
C SER A 156 41.15 -37.90 -3.91
N HIS A 157 41.39 -37.49 -2.66
CA HIS A 157 42.09 -38.03 -1.47
C HIS A 157 41.42 -37.32 -0.25
N ALA A 158 40.88 -37.94 0.80
CA ALA A 158 41.54 -38.64 1.91
C ALA A 158 42.53 -37.81 2.78
N ILE A 159 42.02 -37.02 3.74
CA ILE A 159 42.51 -36.78 5.14
C ILE A 159 41.39 -35.98 5.86
N ASP A 160 40.76 -36.34 6.99
CA ASP A 160 41.11 -37.03 8.25
C ASP A 160 41.98 -36.23 9.24
N SER A 161 41.46 -36.12 10.49
CA SER A 161 42.13 -35.81 11.78
C SER A 161 42.94 -34.47 11.88
N GLN A 162 42.87 -33.66 12.95
CA GLN A 162 43.02 -34.01 14.36
C GLN A 162 42.45 -32.95 15.33
N GLU A 163 42.09 -33.45 16.51
CA GLU A 163 41.88 -32.73 17.77
C GLU A 163 43.22 -32.49 18.49
N THR A 164 43.59 -31.24 18.83
CA THR A 164 44.67 -30.96 19.81
C THR A 164 44.42 -29.73 20.68
N ASN A 165 43.86 -30.02 21.86
CA ASN A 165 44.13 -29.48 23.22
C ASN A 165 45.13 -28.30 23.46
N ALA A 166 44.74 -27.38 24.35
CA ALA A 166 45.53 -26.59 25.34
C ALA A 166 44.67 -25.38 25.80
N GLN A 167 44.08 -25.27 27.00
CA GLN A 167 44.69 -25.18 28.34
C GLN A 167 46.00 -24.38 28.36
N ASP A 168 46.01 -23.18 28.98
CA ASP A 168 46.56 -23.01 30.34
C ASP A 168 46.32 -21.58 30.92
N ARG A 169 46.32 -21.48 32.26
CA ARG A 169 46.42 -20.29 33.16
C ARG A 169 45.20 -19.35 33.26
N GLU A 170 44.43 -19.34 34.34
CA GLU A 170 44.76 -19.09 35.77
C GLU A 170 45.06 -17.63 36.16
N SER A 171 44.17 -17.11 37.02
CA SER A 171 44.51 -16.50 38.33
C SER A 171 45.34 -15.21 38.42
N SER A 172 44.66 -14.06 38.50
CA SER A 172 44.77 -13.09 39.63
C SER A 172 43.61 -12.08 39.56
N SER A 173 42.87 -11.81 40.64
CA SER A 173 43.19 -10.79 41.68
C SER A 173 43.77 -9.49 41.08
N GLY A 174 43.14 -8.32 41.17
CA GLY A 174 42.21 -7.84 42.19
C GLY A 174 42.82 -6.63 42.89
N ARG A 175 42.40 -5.43 42.50
CA ARG A 175 42.42 -4.15 43.24
C ARG A 175 41.76 -3.05 42.42
#